data_AF-A0A949P5D3-F1
#
_entry.id   AF-A0A949P5D3-F1
#
_cell.length_a   1.000
_cell.length_b   1.000
_cell.length_c   1.000
_cell.angle_alpha   90.00
_cell.angle_beta   90.00
_cell.angle_gamma   90.00
#
_symmetry.space_group_name_H-M   'P 1'
#
loop_
_entity.id
_entity.type
_entity.pdbx_description
1 polymer ?
#
loop_
_entity_poly.entity_id
_entity_poly.type
_entity_poly.pdbx_seq_one_letter_code
_entity_poly.pdbx_strand_id
1 'polypeptide(L)'
;MSAFNRKWLINASALFLLFGVSPVFAEFAYNFPESVSPLTRNIHDLHMLTTKLAFWIMVVIIAIVGYAIFKFRKSAGYEADQEFHKGTFGVWSWLLVPVVVLGIDFSISGPGLKALDMV
;
A
#
# COMPACT_ATOMS: atom_id res chain seq x y z
N MET A 1 -19.53 26.61 51.35
CA MET A 1 -18.40 26.88 50.43
C MET A 1 -17.66 25.57 50.09
N SER A 2 -18.27 24.61 49.37
CA SER A 2 -17.65 23.31 49.02
C SER A 2 -17.59 23.00 47.51
N ALA A 3 -18.18 23.86 46.67
CA ALA A 3 -18.26 23.62 45.23
C ALA A 3 -16.96 23.95 44.47
N PHE A 4 -16.12 24.83 45.02
CA PHE A 4 -14.87 25.29 44.38
C PHE A 4 -13.82 24.17 44.30
N ASN A 5 -13.60 23.44 45.39
CA ASN A 5 -12.62 22.34 45.42
C ASN A 5 -13.06 21.14 44.56
N ARG A 6 -14.35 20.85 44.49
CA ARG A 6 -14.86 19.72 43.68
C ARG A 6 -14.69 19.96 42.17
N LYS A 7 -14.90 21.19 41.69
CA LYS A 7 -14.68 21.53 40.27
C LYS A 7 -13.19 21.48 39.89
N TRP A 8 -12.32 21.95 40.78
CA TRP A 8 -10.87 21.90 40.55
C TRP A 8 -10.35 20.45 40.50
N LEU A 9 -10.83 19.58 41.39
CA LEU A 9 -10.48 18.16 41.38
C LEU A 9 -11.00 17.42 40.14
N ILE A 10 -12.21 17.73 39.67
CA ILE A 10 -12.77 17.15 38.43
C ILE A 10 -12.00 17.63 37.20
N ASN A 11 -11.61 18.90 37.16
CA ASN A 11 -10.85 19.45 36.04
C ASN A 11 -9.41 18.91 36.03
N ALA A 12 -8.80 18.72 37.19
CA ALA A 12 -7.47 18.13 37.33
C ALA A 12 -7.47 16.64 36.94
N SER A 13 -8.50 15.88 37.34
CA SER A 13 -8.63 14.47 36.93
C SER A 13 -8.94 14.32 35.45
N ALA A 14 -9.75 15.21 34.87
CA ALA A 14 -10.01 15.24 33.43
C ALA A 14 -8.74 15.58 32.63
N LEU A 15 -7.92 16.53 33.11
CA LEU A 15 -6.61 16.83 32.49
C LEU A 15 -5.68 15.61 32.57
N PHE A 16 -5.64 14.92 33.71
CA PHE A 16 -4.82 13.72 33.88
C PHE A 16 -5.27 12.56 32.98
N LEU A 17 -6.57 12.42 32.72
CA LEU A 17 -7.10 11.42 31.77
C LEU A 17 -6.80 11.80 30.30
N LEU A 18 -6.78 13.09 29.97
CA LEU A 18 -6.47 13.55 28.60
C LEU A 18 -4.97 13.47 28.26
N PHE A 19 -4.09 13.61 29.26
CA PHE A 19 -2.63 13.65 29.05
C PHE A 19 -1.87 12.45 29.65
N GLY A 20 -2.51 11.63 30.49
CA GLY A 20 -1.91 10.47 31.15
C GLY A 20 -2.13 9.14 30.43
N VAL A 21 -2.82 9.14 29.28
CA VAL A 21 -2.95 7.94 28.45
C VAL A 21 -1.68 7.77 27.63
N SER A 22 -0.82 6.86 28.06
CA SER A 22 0.23 6.32 27.19
C SER A 22 -0.42 5.63 25.99
N PRO A 23 0.07 5.82 24.76
CA PRO A 23 -0.43 5.10 23.61
C PRO A 23 -0.17 3.60 23.84
N VAL A 24 -1.23 2.83 24.07
CA VAL A 24 -1.19 1.38 23.96
C VAL A 24 -1.22 1.08 22.47
N PHE A 25 -0.04 0.91 21.88
CA PHE A 25 0.07 0.38 20.53
C PHE A 25 -0.29 -1.11 20.61
N ALA A 26 -1.51 -1.45 20.19
CA ALA A 26 -1.78 -2.83 19.83
C ALA A 26 -0.80 -3.23 18.72
N GLU A 27 -0.16 -4.39 18.85
CA GLU A 27 0.73 -4.88 17.81
C GLU A 27 -0.09 -5.14 16.54
N PHE A 28 0.15 -4.34 15.52
CA PHE A 28 -0.49 -4.47 14.23
C PHE A 28 0.16 -5.63 13.45
N ALA A 29 -0.26 -6.85 13.77
CA ALA A 29 0.19 -8.09 13.13
C ALA A 29 -0.48 -8.29 11.75
N TYR A 30 -0.29 -7.35 10.82
CA TYR A 30 -0.83 -7.43 9.45
C TYR A 30 -0.05 -8.39 8.54
N ASN A 31 1.10 -8.90 9.00
CA ASN A 31 1.94 -9.83 8.25
C ASN A 31 1.68 -11.28 8.70
N PHE A 32 2.25 -12.23 7.96
CA PHE A 32 2.25 -13.63 8.37
C PHE A 32 2.97 -13.85 9.70
N PRO A 33 2.57 -14.89 10.46
CA PRO A 33 3.26 -15.28 11.69
C PRO A 33 4.70 -15.70 11.41
N GLU A 34 5.53 -15.74 12.46
CA GLU A 34 6.93 -16.13 12.34
C GLU A 34 7.08 -17.54 11.75
N SER A 35 7.97 -17.66 10.76
CA SER A 35 8.25 -18.92 10.08
C SER A 35 8.96 -19.90 11.01
N VAL A 36 8.42 -21.12 11.16
CA VAL A 36 9.00 -22.18 11.99
C VAL A 36 9.88 -23.16 11.20
N SER A 37 9.97 -23.01 9.88
CA SER A 37 10.78 -23.88 9.02
C SER A 37 11.57 -23.08 7.97
N PRO A 38 12.70 -23.62 7.46
CA PRO A 38 13.46 -22.98 6.38
C PRO A 38 12.61 -22.72 5.12
N LEU A 39 11.72 -23.67 4.77
CA LEU A 39 10.80 -23.53 3.65
C LEU A 39 9.83 -22.34 3.83
N THR A 40 9.19 -22.26 5.00
CA THR A 40 8.23 -21.18 5.29
C THR A 40 8.91 -19.82 5.34
N ARG A 41 10.18 -19.78 5.75
CA ARG A 41 10.98 -18.54 5.73
C ARG A 41 11.28 -18.07 4.31
N ASN A 42 11.67 -18.96 3.41
CA ASN A 42 11.89 -18.62 2.00
C ASN A 42 10.62 -18.11 1.31
N ILE A 43 9.47 -18.73 1.60
CA ILE A 43 8.16 -18.28 1.09
C ILE A 43 7.81 -16.90 1.65
N HIS A 44 8.06 -16.65 2.94
CA HIS A 44 7.85 -15.35 3.56
C HIS A 44 8.71 -14.25 2.91
N ASP A 45 10.01 -14.51 2.72
CA ASP A 45 10.92 -13.55 2.10
C ASP A 45 10.50 -13.20 0.66
N LEU A 46 10.04 -14.20 -0.10
CA LEU A 46 9.48 -14.00 -1.43
C LEU A 46 8.20 -13.17 -1.41
N HIS A 47 7.28 -13.47 -0.50
CA HIS A 47 6.07 -12.68 -0.32
C HIS A 47 6.43 -11.22 -0.04
N MET A 48 7.35 -10.98 0.90
CA MET A 48 7.75 -9.62 1.27
C MET A 48 8.44 -8.89 0.13
N LEU A 49 9.21 -9.58 -0.71
CA LEU A 49 9.81 -9.01 -1.91
C LEU A 49 8.71 -8.56 -2.88
N THR A 50 7.82 -9.47 -3.28
CA THR A 50 6.75 -9.21 -4.24
C THR A 50 5.80 -8.11 -3.74
N THR A 51 5.41 -8.14 -2.46
CA THR A 51 4.55 -7.12 -1.86
C THR A 51 5.18 -5.73 -1.89
N LYS A 52 6.48 -5.62 -1.56
CA LYS A 52 7.20 -4.33 -1.65
C LYS A 52 7.26 -3.80 -3.08
N LEU A 53 7.49 -4.67 -4.06
CA LEU A 53 7.52 -4.28 -5.46
C LEU A 53 6.14 -3.80 -5.94
N ALA A 54 5.10 -4.58 -5.66
CA ALA A 54 3.73 -4.25 -6.02
C ALA A 54 3.29 -2.90 -5.41
N PHE A 55 3.70 -2.62 -4.16
CA PHE A 55 3.48 -1.34 -3.51
C PHE A 55 4.12 -0.17 -4.29
N TRP A 56 5.38 -0.31 -4.72
CA TRP A 56 6.05 0.75 -5.50
C TRP A 56 5.41 0.96 -6.88
N ILE A 57 5.06 -0.12 -7.58
CA ILE A 57 4.35 -0.03 -8.86
C ILE A 57 3.01 0.68 -8.67
N MET A 58 2.26 0.34 -7.62
CA MET A 58 0.99 0.98 -7.28
C MET A 58 1.17 2.49 -7.04
N VAL A 59 2.17 2.89 -6.25
CA VAL A 59 2.46 4.31 -5.99
C VAL A 59 2.75 5.06 -7.29
N VAL A 60 3.55 4.48 -8.19
CA VAL A 60 3.87 5.10 -9.49
C VAL A 60 2.62 5.25 -10.36
N ILE A 61 1.81 4.19 -10.48
CA ILE A 61 0.58 4.22 -11.29
C ILE A 61 -0.40 5.25 -10.74
N ILE A 62 -0.63 5.26 -9.42
CA ILE A 62 -1.50 6.23 -8.76
C ILE A 62 -1.01 7.67 -9.02
N ALA A 63 0.31 7.90 -8.95
CA ALA A 63 0.86 9.22 -9.25
C ALA A 63 0.63 9.63 -10.71
N ILE A 64 0.83 8.73 -11.67
CA ILE A 64 0.59 8.98 -13.11
C ILE A 64 -0.88 9.29 -13.37
N VAL A 65 -1.79 8.45 -12.86
CA VAL A 65 -3.24 8.63 -13.04
C VAL A 65 -3.70 9.91 -12.33
N GLY A 66 -3.22 10.15 -11.12
CA GLY A 66 -3.51 11.38 -10.37
C GLY A 66 -3.05 12.64 -11.11
N TYR A 67 -1.84 12.61 -11.68
CA TYR A 67 -1.34 13.69 -12.52
C TYR A 67 -2.21 13.89 -13.77
N ALA A 68 -2.56 12.81 -14.48
CA ALA A 68 -3.38 12.88 -15.67
C ALA A 68 -4.76 13.49 -15.39
N ILE A 69 -5.42 13.07 -14.31
CA ILE A 69 -6.70 13.64 -13.86
C ILE A 69 -6.55 15.12 -13.51
N PHE A 70 -5.51 15.49 -12.75
CA PHE A 70 -5.32 16.89 -12.35
C PHE A 70 -5.04 17.80 -13.55
N LYS A 71 -4.16 17.37 -14.47
CA LYS A 71 -3.72 18.15 -15.62
C LYS A 71 -4.79 18.25 -16.70
N PHE A 72 -5.41 17.13 -17.09
CA PHE A 72 -6.34 17.03 -18.24
C PHE A 72 -7.82 17.08 -17.83
N ARG A 73 -8.12 17.69 -16.67
CA ARG A 73 -9.50 17.83 -16.19
C ARG A 73 -10.37 18.64 -17.14
N LYS A 74 -11.64 18.25 -17.26
CA LYS A 74 -12.67 18.94 -18.06
C LYS A 74 -12.80 20.43 -17.72
N SER A 75 -12.70 20.81 -16.44
CA SER A 75 -12.80 22.21 -16.01
C SER A 75 -11.67 23.11 -16.51
N ALA A 76 -10.57 22.54 -16.99
CA ALA A 76 -9.48 23.28 -17.62
C ALA A 76 -9.64 23.43 -19.15
N GLY A 77 -10.77 22.98 -19.72
CA GLY A 77 -11.08 23.13 -21.15
C GLY A 77 -10.53 22.02 -22.04
N TYR A 78 -10.01 20.92 -21.47
CA TYR A 78 -9.57 19.76 -22.24
C TYR A 78 -10.78 18.96 -22.75
N GLU A 79 -10.77 18.63 -24.05
CA GLU A 79 -11.74 17.74 -24.69
C GLU A 79 -11.26 16.28 -24.60
N ALA A 80 -12.18 15.36 -24.34
CA ALA A 80 -11.86 13.95 -24.16
C ALA A 80 -11.77 13.22 -25.50
N ASP A 81 -10.63 12.58 -25.78
CA ASP A 81 -10.48 11.71 -26.93
C ASP A 81 -11.35 10.45 -26.79
N GLN A 82 -12.32 10.29 -27.70
CA GLN A 82 -13.23 9.13 -27.73
C GLN A 82 -12.66 7.95 -28.53
N GLU A 83 -11.57 8.15 -29.26
CA GLU A 83 -11.07 7.22 -30.28
C GLU A 83 -9.67 6.69 -29.96
N PHE A 84 -9.18 6.92 -28.74
CA PHE A 84 -7.85 6.50 -28.27
C PHE A 84 -7.56 5.01 -28.50
N HIS A 85 -8.60 4.17 -28.45
CA HIS A 85 -8.52 2.71 -28.58
C HIS A 85 -8.45 2.23 -30.05
N LYS A 86 -8.74 3.09 -31.03
CA LYS A 86 -8.63 2.76 -32.46
C LYS A 86 -7.23 3.01 -33.02
N GLY A 87 -6.47 3.89 -32.37
CA GLY A 87 -5.10 4.20 -32.76
C GLY A 87 -4.10 3.11 -32.38
N THR A 88 -2.94 3.13 -33.03
CA THR A 88 -1.79 2.28 -32.70
C THR A 88 -1.42 2.39 -31.22
N PHE A 89 -1.52 3.59 -30.64
CA PHE A 89 -1.22 3.81 -29.23
C PHE A 89 -2.12 3.00 -28.29
N GLY A 90 -3.45 3.06 -28.45
CA GLY A 90 -4.37 2.32 -27.58
C GLY A 90 -4.21 0.80 -27.71
N VAL A 91 -4.07 0.32 -28.96
CA VAL A 91 -3.92 -1.11 -29.25
C VAL A 91 -2.62 -1.70 -28.72
N TRP A 92 -1.51 -0.96 -28.69
CA TRP A 92 -0.24 -1.50 -28.19
C TRP A 92 -0.05 -1.26 -26.69
N SER A 93 -0.54 -0.14 -26.15
CA SER A 93 -0.33 0.21 -24.74
C SER A 93 -0.93 -0.84 -23.80
N TRP A 94 -2.15 -1.32 -24.08
CA TRP A 94 -2.83 -2.31 -23.23
C TRP A 94 -2.19 -3.71 -23.24
N LEU A 95 -1.30 -3.99 -24.22
CA LEU A 95 -0.68 -5.29 -24.44
C LEU A 95 0.71 -5.25 -23.84
N LEU A 96 1.45 -4.18 -24.10
CA LEU A 96 2.80 -3.98 -23.60
C LEU A 96 2.81 -3.82 -22.08
N VAL A 97 1.85 -3.12 -21.49
CA VAL A 97 1.82 -2.91 -20.03
C VAL A 97 1.71 -4.24 -19.25
N PRO A 98 0.73 -5.14 -19.51
CA PRO A 98 0.69 -6.44 -18.85
C PRO A 98 1.90 -7.32 -19.15
N VAL A 99 2.42 -7.33 -20.38
CA VAL A 99 3.59 -8.13 -20.75
C VAL A 99 4.83 -7.69 -19.96
N VAL A 100 5.05 -6.39 -19.81
CA VAL A 100 6.19 -5.86 -19.03
C VAL A 100 6.05 -6.20 -17.55
N VAL A 101 4.86 -6.00 -16.96
CA VAL A 101 4.62 -6.33 -15.54
C VAL A 101 4.84 -7.82 -15.27
N LEU A 102 4.29 -8.71 -16.11
CA LEU A 102 4.50 -10.16 -15.99
C LEU A 102 5.97 -10.56 -16.17
N GLY A 103 6.69 -9.90 -17.08
CA GLY A 103 8.13 -10.15 -17.28
C GLY A 103 8.96 -9.80 -16.04
N ILE A 104 8.64 -8.69 -15.37
CA ILE A 104 9.27 -8.28 -14.12
C ILE A 104 8.96 -9.30 -13.02
N ASP A 105 7.69 -9.67 -12.85
CA ASP A 105 7.26 -10.62 -11.82
C ASP A 105 7.92 -11.99 -12.01
N PHE A 106 7.97 -12.48 -13.25
CA PHE A 106 8.62 -13.75 -13.57
C PHE A 106 10.12 -13.72 -13.24
N SER A 107 10.81 -12.61 -13.54
CA SER A 107 12.23 -12.43 -13.24
C SER A 107 12.53 -12.48 -11.75
N ILE A 108 11.59 -12.02 -10.91
CA ILE A 108 11.76 -11.89 -9.47
C ILE A 108 11.37 -13.16 -8.72
N SER A 109 10.44 -13.95 -9.26
CA SER A 109 9.95 -15.19 -8.63
C SER A 109 10.91 -16.38 -8.70
N GLY A 110 12.07 -16.23 -9.33
CA GLY A 110 13.10 -17.29 -9.44
C GLY A 110 13.48 -18.00 -8.12
N PRO A 111 13.62 -17.31 -6.97
CA PRO A 111 13.90 -17.99 -5.70
C PRO A 111 12.75 -18.87 -5.20
N GLY A 112 11.52 -18.67 -5.69
CA GLY A 112 10.37 -19.52 -5.38
C GLY A 112 10.48 -20.94 -5.93
N LEU A 113 11.18 -21.11 -7.04
CA LEU A 113 11.44 -22.45 -7.59
C LEU A 113 12.34 -23.27 -6.66
N LYS A 114 13.31 -22.64 -6.01
CA LYS A 114 14.20 -23.30 -5.03
C LYS A 114 13.47 -23.77 -3.78
N ALA A 115 12.34 -23.13 -3.42
CA ALA A 115 11.52 -23.54 -2.29
C ALA A 115 10.79 -24.87 -2.59
N LEU A 116 10.48 -25.16 -3.86
CA LEU A 116 9.84 -26.42 -4.26
C LEU A 116 10.80 -27.60 -4.13
N ASP A 117 12.09 -27.39 -4.37
CA ASP A 117 13.13 -28.42 -4.23
C ASP A 117 13.39 -28.84 -2.77
N MET A 118 12.80 -28.14 -1.79
CA MET A 118 12.96 -28.40 -0.35
C MET A 118 11.87 -29.29 0.25
N VAL A 119 10.86 -29.69 -0.55
CA VAL A 119 9.77 -30.61 -0.18
C VAL A 119 10.05 -31.98 -0.76
#